data_AF-A0A4Q3WS29-F1
#
_entry.id   AF-A0A4Q3WS29-F1
#
_cell.length_a   1.000
_cell.length_b   1.000
_cell.length_c   1.000
_cell.angle_alpha   90.00
_cell.angle_beta   90.00
_cell.angle_gamma   90.00
#
_symmetry.space_group_name_H-M   'P 1'
#
loop_
_entity.id
_entity.type
_entity.pdbx_description
1 polymer ?
#
loop_
_entity_poly.entity_id
_entity_poly.type
_entity_poly.pdbx_seq_one_letter_code
_entity_poly.pdbx_strand_id
1 'polypeptide(L)'
;MIFSKLKWLLAATFLTATGAQAETLETGQIMAGTKYQTPFYIKTGEEVGPTIVVIGGCHGDEPAGYLAGRELKKWNITAGKLVLVPDAHAEAIRRNVRAYPRNMNRLFPGKKDGDAMEKLAYEVWQLIKDSKPDLVLTLHESRGFHVDDPKRYGQTFTYDFPELAPRFKAVAARVNAGITLKKHHFLQFIDPFPTCPTYVTWKYLKVPATSIETAKPLPLKTRISYQLT
;
A
#
# COMPACT_ATOMS: atom_id res chain seq x y z
N MET A 1 -25.42 19.18 5.43
CA MET A 1 -24.76 19.35 6.74
C MET A 1 -24.07 18.06 7.21
N ILE A 2 -23.20 17.44 6.39
CA ILE A 2 -22.36 16.30 6.81
C ILE A 2 -20.99 16.46 6.12
N PHE A 3 -20.26 17.50 6.53
CA PHE A 3 -18.84 17.66 6.25
C PHE A 3 -18.19 18.24 7.51
N SER A 4 -18.17 17.46 8.58
CA SER A 4 -17.25 17.64 9.69
C SER A 4 -17.21 16.37 10.52
N LYS A 5 -16.01 15.78 10.58
CA LYS A 5 -15.44 14.86 11.59
C LYS A 5 -14.26 14.18 10.89
N LEU A 6 -13.14 14.90 10.82
CA LEU A 6 -11.94 14.69 11.65
C LEU A 6 -11.02 13.69 10.92
N LYS A 7 -10.09 14.14 10.06
CA LYS A 7 -8.68 14.50 10.36
C LYS A 7 -8.04 13.53 11.37
N TRP A 8 -6.74 13.23 11.19
CA TRP A 8 -5.84 12.52 12.12
C TRP A 8 -5.44 11.08 11.78
N LEU A 9 -4.86 10.90 10.59
CA LEU A 9 -3.65 10.11 10.42
C LEU A 9 -2.54 11.11 10.06
N LEU A 10 -1.36 11.03 10.70
CA LEU A 10 -0.28 12.03 10.74
C LEU A 10 -0.49 13.19 11.74
N ALA A 11 -0.24 12.94 13.02
CA ALA A 11 0.24 13.97 13.95
C ALA A 11 1.66 13.51 14.32
N ALA A 12 2.75 14.16 13.93
CA ALA A 12 2.99 15.60 13.96
C ALA A 12 2.80 16.31 12.61
N THR A 13 1.87 17.28 12.55
CA THR A 13 1.84 18.39 11.59
C THR A 13 1.95 18.02 10.09
N PHE A 14 0.83 17.68 9.43
CA PHE A 14 0.85 17.45 7.96
C PHE A 14 -0.35 18.01 7.17
N LEU A 15 -1.20 18.86 7.77
CA LEU A 15 -2.34 19.45 7.05
C LEU A 15 -2.73 20.82 7.65
N THR A 16 -1.89 21.83 7.46
CA THR A 16 -2.29 23.24 7.53
C THR A 16 -2.45 23.79 6.11
N ALA A 17 -3.62 24.31 5.81
CA ALA A 17 -3.82 25.12 4.61
C ALA A 17 -3.46 26.57 4.98
N THR A 18 -2.39 27.11 4.40
CA THR A 18 -2.28 28.45 3.78
C THR A 18 -0.81 28.78 3.51
N GLY A 19 -0.49 29.11 2.25
CA GLY A 19 0.83 29.59 1.81
C GLY A 19 1.23 28.87 0.52
N ALA A 20 1.39 29.62 -0.57
CA ALA A 20 1.45 29.08 -1.92
C ALA A 20 2.89 28.80 -2.37
N GLN A 21 3.32 27.56 -2.23
CA GLN A 21 3.83 26.77 -3.35
C GLN A 21 3.08 25.42 -3.32
N ALA A 22 2.69 24.91 -4.48
CA ALA A 22 1.92 23.67 -4.53
C ALA A 22 2.88 22.49 -4.34
N GLU A 23 2.43 21.45 -3.64
CA GLU A 23 3.07 20.13 -3.69
C GLU A 23 3.54 19.79 -5.11
N THR A 24 4.72 19.20 -5.24
CA THR A 24 5.16 18.74 -6.55
C THR A 24 4.59 17.36 -6.85
N LEU A 25 4.27 17.10 -8.11
CA LEU A 25 3.84 15.81 -8.60
C LEU A 25 4.74 15.39 -9.76
N GLU A 26 5.60 14.41 -9.52
CA GLU A 26 6.33 13.70 -10.56
C GLU A 26 5.54 12.46 -10.97
N THR A 27 5.54 12.16 -12.26
CA THR A 27 4.88 10.97 -12.82
C THR A 27 5.87 10.23 -13.71
N GLY A 28 5.89 8.91 -13.60
CA GLY A 28 6.67 8.07 -14.50
C GLY A 28 5.96 6.75 -14.79
N GLN A 29 6.63 5.91 -15.56
CA GLN A 29 6.15 4.59 -15.96
C GLN A 29 7.20 3.55 -15.58
N ILE A 30 6.78 2.54 -14.84
CA ILE A 30 7.51 1.27 -14.71
C ILE A 30 7.24 0.47 -15.98
N MET A 31 8.25 -0.22 -16.51
CA MET A 31 8.18 -1.07 -17.70
C MET A 31 7.67 -0.30 -18.94
N ALA A 32 8.08 0.97 -19.08
CA ALA A 32 7.61 1.91 -20.10
C ALA A 32 7.72 1.33 -21.52
N GLY A 33 6.65 1.50 -22.32
CA GLY A 33 6.61 1.02 -23.71
C GLY A 33 6.32 -0.48 -23.85
N THR A 34 6.13 -1.20 -22.75
CA THR A 34 5.71 -2.61 -22.78
C THR A 34 4.22 -2.77 -22.46
N LYS A 35 3.65 -3.94 -22.79
CA LYS A 35 2.26 -4.27 -22.41
C LYS A 35 2.02 -4.38 -20.89
N TYR A 36 3.09 -4.39 -20.09
CA TYR A 36 3.03 -4.48 -18.62
C TYR A 36 3.35 -3.15 -17.94
N GLN A 37 3.40 -2.05 -18.71
CA GLN A 37 3.69 -0.75 -18.14
C GLN A 37 2.67 -0.37 -17.06
N THR A 38 3.14 0.24 -15.97
CA THR A 38 2.28 0.78 -14.91
C THR A 38 2.78 2.15 -14.49
N PRO A 39 1.87 3.11 -14.21
CA PRO A 39 2.26 4.41 -13.72
C PRO A 39 2.76 4.33 -12.28
N PHE A 40 3.69 5.21 -11.95
CA PHE A 40 3.98 5.61 -10.58
C PHE A 40 3.88 7.13 -10.44
N TYR A 41 3.68 7.58 -9.20
CA TYR A 41 3.56 8.99 -8.86
C TYR A 41 4.42 9.28 -7.63
N ILE A 42 5.11 10.41 -7.62
CA ILE A 42 5.84 10.89 -6.46
C ILE A 42 5.30 12.27 -6.13
N LYS A 43 4.69 12.39 -4.95
CA LYS A 43 4.24 13.66 -4.41
C LYS A 43 5.23 14.12 -3.35
N THR A 44 5.63 15.38 -3.38
CA THR A 44 6.52 15.96 -2.37
C THR A 44 5.87 17.19 -1.76
N GLY A 45 5.73 17.16 -0.44
CA GLY A 45 5.27 18.31 0.34
C GLY A 45 6.39 19.32 0.57
N GLU A 46 6.02 20.53 0.97
CA GLU A 46 6.97 21.62 1.21
C GLU A 46 7.80 21.41 2.49
N GLU A 47 7.18 20.90 3.56
CA GLU A 47 7.87 20.73 4.83
C GLU A 47 8.58 19.36 4.90
N VAL A 48 9.62 19.29 5.73
CA VAL A 48 10.36 18.05 5.95
C VAL A 48 9.45 17.02 6.63
N GLY A 49 9.46 15.80 6.12
CA GLY A 49 8.65 14.70 6.63
C GLY A 49 9.08 13.34 6.09
N PRO A 50 8.39 12.26 6.50
CA PRO A 50 8.76 10.91 6.12
C PRO A 50 8.49 10.64 4.63
N THR A 51 9.21 9.69 4.06
CA THR A 51 8.88 9.10 2.77
C THR A 51 8.03 7.83 2.98
N ILE A 52 6.81 7.83 2.44
CA ILE A 52 5.89 6.68 2.46
C ILE A 52 5.74 6.15 1.04
N VAL A 53 5.95 4.85 0.86
CA VAL A 53 5.63 4.15 -0.40
C VAL A 53 4.35 3.36 -0.23
N VAL A 54 3.41 3.52 -1.16
CA VAL A 54 2.14 2.76 -1.18
C VAL A 54 2.00 2.03 -2.51
N ILE A 55 1.80 0.72 -2.43
CA ILE A 55 1.66 -0.17 -3.59
C ILE A 55 0.26 -0.79 -3.57
N GLY A 56 -0.55 -0.46 -4.57
CA GLY A 56 -1.84 -1.08 -4.81
C GLY A 56 -1.80 -1.97 -6.05
N GLY A 57 -2.76 -2.88 -6.17
CA GLY A 57 -3.00 -3.57 -7.44
C GLY A 57 -1.93 -4.57 -7.85
N CYS A 58 -1.15 -5.11 -6.90
CA CYS A 58 -0.31 -6.29 -7.14
C CYS A 58 -1.13 -7.50 -7.63
N HIS A 59 -2.40 -7.56 -7.22
CA HIS A 59 -3.40 -8.48 -7.76
C HIS A 59 -4.55 -7.72 -8.43
N GLY A 60 -4.96 -8.16 -9.62
CA GLY A 60 -5.96 -7.45 -10.42
C GLY A 60 -7.41 -7.66 -9.98
N ASP A 61 -7.69 -8.72 -9.23
CA ASP A 61 -9.01 -9.04 -8.68
C ASP A 61 -9.24 -8.42 -7.28
N GLU A 62 -8.37 -7.51 -6.85
CA GLU A 62 -8.38 -6.83 -5.55
C GLU A 62 -8.66 -5.31 -5.72
N PRO A 63 -9.89 -4.92 -6.13
CA PRO A 63 -10.23 -3.54 -6.47
C PRO A 63 -10.03 -2.51 -5.37
N ALA A 64 -10.22 -2.83 -4.08
CA ALA A 64 -10.04 -1.79 -3.07
C ALA A 64 -8.60 -1.28 -3.03
N GLY A 65 -7.62 -2.18 -3.22
CA GLY A 65 -6.19 -1.88 -3.24
C GLY A 65 -5.81 -0.78 -4.21
N TYR A 66 -6.08 -1.01 -5.50
CA TYR A 66 -5.72 -0.04 -6.53
C TYR A 66 -6.63 1.19 -6.54
N LEU A 67 -7.89 1.07 -6.13
CA LEU A 67 -8.79 2.23 -6.04
C LEU A 67 -8.41 3.17 -4.87
N ALA A 68 -7.99 2.63 -3.72
CA ALA A 68 -7.43 3.42 -2.63
C ALA A 68 -6.13 4.12 -3.04
N GLY A 69 -5.22 3.43 -3.72
CA GLY A 69 -4.01 4.05 -4.28
C GLY A 69 -4.32 5.19 -5.27
N ARG A 70 -5.31 5.01 -6.14
CA ARG A 70 -5.78 6.06 -7.07
C ARG A 70 -6.45 7.24 -6.34
N GLU A 71 -7.06 6.99 -5.18
CA GLU A 71 -7.62 8.05 -4.33
C GLU A 71 -6.52 8.85 -3.63
N LEU A 72 -5.50 8.18 -3.08
CA LEU A 72 -4.32 8.83 -2.48
C LEU A 72 -3.61 9.79 -3.43
N LYS A 73 -3.60 9.48 -4.75
CA LYS A 73 -3.05 10.38 -5.77
C LYS A 73 -3.72 11.78 -5.74
N LYS A 74 -5.01 11.84 -5.42
CA LYS A 74 -5.82 13.07 -5.41
C LYS A 74 -5.66 13.88 -4.12
N TRP A 75 -5.07 13.30 -3.08
CA TRP A 75 -4.84 14.01 -1.83
C TRP A 75 -3.72 15.02 -2.01
N ASN A 76 -3.75 16.11 -1.25
CA ASN A 76 -2.59 17.00 -1.15
C ASN A 76 -1.79 16.63 0.09
N ILE A 77 -0.47 16.61 -0.01
CA ILE A 77 0.42 16.44 1.15
C ILE A 77 1.15 17.76 1.42
N THR A 78 1.31 18.14 2.70
CA THR A 78 2.07 19.37 3.04
C THR A 78 3.52 19.08 3.36
N ALA A 79 3.88 17.85 3.73
CA ALA A 79 5.23 17.53 4.12
C ALA A 79 5.63 16.07 3.81
N GLY A 80 6.93 15.84 3.70
CA GLY A 80 7.50 14.55 3.33
C GLY A 80 7.20 14.16 1.88
N LYS A 81 7.21 12.86 1.61
CA LYS A 81 7.06 12.32 0.26
C LYS A 81 6.10 11.13 0.24
N LEU A 82 5.19 11.12 -0.73
CA LEU A 82 4.28 10.00 -0.97
C LEU A 82 4.57 9.41 -2.36
N VAL A 83 5.12 8.20 -2.38
CA VAL A 83 5.41 7.43 -3.60
C VAL A 83 4.30 6.41 -3.81
N LEU A 84 3.61 6.49 -4.93
CA LEU A 84 2.42 5.69 -5.23
C LEU A 84 2.64 4.83 -6.46
N VAL A 85 2.37 3.52 -6.34
CA VAL A 85 2.22 2.59 -7.46
C VAL A 85 0.83 1.97 -7.35
N PRO A 86 -0.24 2.68 -7.76
CA PRO A 86 -1.60 2.24 -7.51
C PRO A 86 -2.01 1.03 -8.35
N ASP A 87 -1.45 0.91 -9.55
CA ASP A 87 -1.83 -0.10 -10.54
C ASP A 87 -0.69 -1.10 -10.79
N ALA A 88 0.02 -1.52 -9.74
CA ALA A 88 1.31 -2.22 -9.83
C ALA A 88 1.33 -3.40 -10.82
N HIS A 89 0.20 -4.09 -10.99
CA HIS A 89 -0.01 -5.11 -12.01
C HIS A 89 -1.11 -4.73 -13.01
N ALA A 90 -0.92 -3.63 -13.74
CA ALA A 90 -1.92 -3.05 -14.65
C ALA A 90 -2.59 -4.06 -15.61
N GLU A 91 -1.83 -5.00 -16.15
CA GLU A 91 -2.38 -6.04 -17.05
C GLU A 91 -3.28 -7.04 -16.32
N ALA A 92 -2.96 -7.42 -15.09
CA ALA A 92 -3.84 -8.28 -14.28
C ALA A 92 -5.13 -7.52 -13.88
N ILE A 93 -5.01 -6.22 -13.57
CA ILE A 93 -6.16 -5.34 -13.29
C ILE A 93 -7.08 -5.26 -14.52
N ARG A 94 -6.53 -4.99 -15.70
CA ARG A 94 -7.30 -4.92 -16.96
C ARG A 94 -8.05 -6.21 -17.26
N ARG A 95 -7.46 -7.35 -16.90
CA ARG A 95 -8.06 -8.69 -17.06
C ARG A 95 -9.01 -9.08 -15.93
N ASN A 96 -9.06 -8.32 -14.84
CA ASN A 96 -9.77 -8.66 -13.61
C ASN A 96 -9.41 -10.07 -13.09
N VAL A 97 -8.11 -10.39 -13.06
CA VAL A 97 -7.59 -11.65 -12.54
C VAL A 97 -6.57 -11.40 -11.44
N ARG A 98 -6.39 -12.36 -10.53
CA ARG A 98 -5.41 -12.24 -9.45
C ARG A 98 -4.00 -11.94 -9.95
N ALA A 99 -3.57 -12.57 -11.03
CA ALA A 99 -2.23 -12.38 -11.57
C ALA A 99 -2.17 -12.85 -13.03
N TYR A 100 -1.35 -12.20 -13.86
CA TYR A 100 -1.12 -12.65 -15.24
C TYR A 100 0.20 -12.11 -15.83
N PRO A 101 1.10 -12.95 -16.38
CA PRO A 101 1.04 -14.42 -16.43
C PRO A 101 1.42 -15.08 -15.10
N ARG A 102 2.10 -14.35 -14.21
CA ARG A 102 2.58 -14.84 -12.91
C ARG A 102 2.24 -13.86 -11.81
N ASN A 103 2.23 -14.32 -10.58
CA ASN A 103 2.00 -13.46 -9.43
C ASN A 103 3.25 -12.63 -9.12
N MET A 104 3.24 -11.34 -9.44
CA MET A 104 4.36 -10.43 -9.13
C MET A 104 4.64 -10.34 -7.62
N ASN A 105 3.63 -10.52 -6.77
CA ASN A 105 3.75 -10.56 -5.31
C ASN A 105 4.48 -11.83 -4.79
N ARG A 106 5.04 -12.64 -5.69
CA ARG A 106 5.89 -13.80 -5.40
C ARG A 106 7.26 -13.71 -6.10
N LEU A 107 7.61 -12.55 -6.64
CA LEU A 107 8.80 -12.36 -7.45
C LEU A 107 9.73 -11.28 -6.92
N PHE A 108 9.41 -10.60 -5.83
CA PHE A 108 10.31 -9.60 -5.24
C PHE A 108 11.59 -10.27 -4.71
N PRO A 109 12.78 -9.65 -4.86
CA PRO A 109 13.06 -8.30 -5.35
C PRO A 109 13.15 -8.17 -6.89
N GLY A 110 12.74 -9.21 -7.63
CA GLY A 110 12.75 -9.25 -9.09
C GLY A 110 14.15 -9.50 -9.67
N LYS A 111 14.23 -9.48 -11.01
CA LYS A 111 15.49 -9.56 -11.76
C LYS A 111 15.46 -8.60 -12.95
N LYS A 112 16.52 -7.81 -13.12
CA LYS A 112 16.69 -6.86 -14.24
C LYS A 112 16.59 -7.55 -15.60
N ASP A 113 17.21 -8.72 -15.72
CA ASP A 113 17.27 -9.50 -16.96
C ASP A 113 16.33 -10.72 -16.93
N GLY A 114 15.35 -10.72 -16.01
CA GLY A 114 14.37 -11.80 -15.86
C GLY A 114 13.25 -11.75 -16.89
N ASP A 115 12.24 -12.59 -16.67
CA ASP A 115 11.00 -12.51 -17.44
C ASP A 115 10.24 -11.19 -17.16
N ALA A 116 9.17 -10.94 -17.91
CA ALA A 116 8.44 -9.67 -17.79
C ALA A 116 7.89 -9.39 -16.37
N MET A 117 7.54 -10.41 -15.60
CA MET A 117 7.01 -10.25 -14.24
C MET A 117 8.13 -10.11 -13.21
N GLU A 118 9.27 -10.77 -13.42
CA GLU A 118 10.48 -10.53 -12.64
C GLU A 118 11.03 -9.11 -12.87
N LYS A 119 10.96 -8.59 -14.10
CA LYS A 119 11.32 -7.20 -14.42
C LYS A 119 10.37 -6.19 -13.80
N LEU A 120 9.06 -6.45 -13.87
CA LEU A 120 8.05 -5.62 -13.19
C LEU A 120 8.32 -5.55 -11.68
N ALA A 121 8.53 -6.69 -11.01
CA ALA A 121 8.88 -6.72 -9.59
C ALA A 121 10.21 -6.02 -9.31
N TYR A 122 11.20 -6.15 -10.22
CA TYR A 122 12.51 -5.51 -10.10
C TYR A 122 12.42 -3.99 -10.16
N GLU A 123 11.68 -3.44 -11.11
CA GLU A 123 11.54 -1.99 -11.28
C GLU A 123 10.70 -1.36 -10.15
N VAL A 124 9.63 -2.04 -9.69
CA VAL A 124 8.92 -1.62 -8.47
C VAL A 124 9.89 -1.63 -7.28
N TRP A 125 10.74 -2.65 -7.15
CA TRP A 125 11.74 -2.71 -6.09
C TRP A 125 12.81 -1.60 -6.21
N GLN A 126 13.27 -1.26 -7.41
CA GLN A 126 14.18 -0.12 -7.59
C GLN A 126 13.52 1.18 -7.13
N LEU A 127 12.26 1.44 -7.54
CA LEU A 127 11.51 2.61 -7.10
C LEU A 127 11.39 2.68 -5.57
N ILE A 128 11.10 1.54 -4.91
CA ILE A 128 11.10 1.47 -3.44
C ILE A 128 12.46 1.89 -2.89
N LYS A 129 13.57 1.27 -3.33
CA LYS A 129 14.90 1.60 -2.80
C LYS A 129 15.31 3.05 -3.04
N ASP A 130 15.11 3.54 -4.26
CA ASP A 130 15.55 4.86 -4.70
C ASP A 130 14.75 5.97 -3.99
N SER A 131 13.51 5.68 -3.59
CA SER A 131 12.70 6.60 -2.78
C SER A 131 13.23 6.85 -1.37
N LYS A 132 14.05 5.93 -0.82
CA LYS A 132 14.55 5.91 0.56
C LYS A 132 13.40 6.01 1.60
N PRO A 133 12.52 4.99 1.68
CA PRO A 133 11.29 5.06 2.44
C PRO A 133 11.53 4.92 3.94
N ASP A 134 10.66 5.55 4.73
CA ASP A 134 10.52 5.34 6.17
C ASP A 134 9.41 4.32 6.50
N LEU A 135 8.53 4.05 5.52
CA LEU A 135 7.43 3.08 5.62
C LEU A 135 7.02 2.62 4.22
N VAL A 136 6.78 1.32 4.06
CA VAL A 136 6.18 0.74 2.84
C VAL A 136 4.85 0.06 3.18
N LEU A 137 3.80 0.45 2.47
CA LEU A 137 2.46 -0.12 2.60
C LEU A 137 2.08 -0.82 1.30
N THR A 138 1.53 -2.03 1.42
CA THR A 138 0.90 -2.70 0.27
C THR A 138 -0.57 -2.93 0.55
N LEU A 139 -1.43 -2.68 -0.45
CA LEU A 139 -2.88 -2.66 -0.27
C LEU A 139 -3.51 -3.88 -0.93
N HIS A 140 -4.16 -4.71 -0.13
CA HIS A 140 -4.60 -6.05 -0.51
C HIS A 140 -6.00 -6.39 0.00
N GLU A 141 -6.55 -7.47 -0.55
CA GLU A 141 -7.84 -7.99 -0.15
C GLU A 141 -7.88 -9.51 -0.03
N SER A 142 -8.52 -9.98 1.03
CA SER A 142 -8.69 -11.41 1.35
C SER A 142 -10.13 -11.85 1.17
N ARG A 143 -10.34 -13.12 0.77
CA ARG A 143 -11.67 -13.71 0.55
C ARG A 143 -12.56 -13.75 1.80
N GLY A 144 -11.99 -13.65 3.00
CA GLY A 144 -12.73 -13.68 4.27
C GLY A 144 -12.00 -12.93 5.38
N PHE A 145 -12.67 -12.80 6.53
CA PHE A 145 -12.13 -12.18 7.72
C PHE A 145 -11.20 -13.12 8.48
N HIS A 146 -10.08 -12.62 8.98
CA HIS A 146 -9.15 -13.37 9.82
C HIS A 146 -9.77 -13.78 11.16
N VAL A 147 -10.64 -12.93 11.73
CA VAL A 147 -11.33 -13.22 13.00
C VAL A 147 -12.30 -14.41 12.91
N ASP A 148 -12.83 -14.69 11.71
CA ASP A 148 -13.72 -15.83 11.48
C ASP A 148 -12.92 -17.11 11.13
N ASP A 149 -11.83 -16.98 10.38
CA ASP A 149 -10.98 -18.08 9.91
C ASP A 149 -9.52 -17.62 9.86
N PRO A 150 -8.61 -18.15 10.72
CA PRO A 150 -7.23 -17.70 10.81
C PRO A 150 -6.41 -17.98 9.53
N LYS A 151 -6.94 -18.75 8.58
CA LYS A 151 -6.33 -18.93 7.25
C LYS A 151 -6.63 -17.78 6.28
N ARG A 152 -7.44 -16.80 6.68
CA ARG A 152 -7.79 -15.62 5.88
C ARG A 152 -7.03 -14.41 6.39
N TYR A 153 -6.78 -13.43 5.54
CA TYR A 153 -5.99 -12.25 5.90
C TYR A 153 -6.89 -11.03 6.15
N GLY A 154 -8.20 -11.14 5.93
CA GLY A 154 -9.06 -9.95 5.89
C GLY A 154 -9.18 -9.28 7.24
N GLN A 155 -9.08 -7.95 7.24
CA GLN A 155 -8.91 -7.09 8.41
C GLN A 155 -7.64 -7.42 9.19
N THR A 156 -6.49 -7.43 8.51
CA THR A 156 -5.19 -7.54 9.18
C THR A 156 -4.19 -6.52 8.67
N PHE A 157 -3.27 -6.14 9.54
CA PHE A 157 -1.94 -5.68 9.17
C PHE A 157 -1.04 -6.92 9.12
N THR A 158 -0.72 -7.39 7.91
CA THR A 158 0.12 -8.56 7.69
C THR A 158 1.57 -8.15 7.45
N TYR A 159 2.50 -8.69 8.22
CA TYR A 159 3.92 -8.38 8.09
C TYR A 159 4.79 -9.60 8.40
N ASP A 160 6.04 -9.55 7.97
CA ASP A 160 6.87 -10.75 7.84
C ASP A 160 7.80 -11.03 9.02
N PHE A 161 7.98 -10.05 9.92
CA PHE A 161 9.01 -10.11 10.97
C PHE A 161 8.43 -9.70 12.33
N PRO A 162 8.61 -10.50 13.40
CA PRO A 162 8.03 -10.22 14.71
C PRO A 162 8.49 -8.91 15.35
N GLU A 163 9.67 -8.40 14.96
CA GLU A 163 10.23 -7.11 15.38
C GLU A 163 9.32 -5.93 15.04
N LEU A 164 8.43 -6.09 14.05
CA LEU A 164 7.48 -5.07 13.62
C LEU A 164 6.21 -5.01 14.49
N ALA A 165 5.97 -6.02 15.34
CA ALA A 165 4.73 -6.14 16.10
C ALA A 165 4.47 -4.96 17.06
N PRO A 166 5.44 -4.42 17.84
CA PRO A 166 5.17 -3.26 18.68
C PRO A 166 4.65 -2.05 17.88
N ARG A 167 5.19 -1.85 16.66
CA ARG A 167 4.82 -0.73 15.79
C ARG A 167 3.41 -0.92 15.22
N PHE A 168 3.10 -2.09 14.68
CA PHE A 168 1.78 -2.33 14.08
C PHE A 168 0.67 -2.55 15.12
N LYS A 169 1.00 -2.91 16.36
CA LYS A 169 0.03 -2.90 17.47
C LYS A 169 -0.53 -1.51 17.72
N ALA A 170 0.33 -0.49 17.75
CA ALA A 170 -0.08 0.89 17.96
C ALA A 170 -0.93 1.43 16.79
N VAL A 171 -0.54 1.09 15.55
CA VAL A 171 -1.32 1.41 14.34
C VAL A 171 -2.70 0.78 14.39
N ALA A 172 -2.79 -0.53 14.69
CA ALA A 172 -4.06 -1.24 14.79
C ALA A 172 -4.97 -0.63 15.85
N ALA A 173 -4.45 -0.31 17.04
CA ALA A 173 -5.23 0.34 18.09
C ALA A 173 -5.82 1.68 17.63
N ARG A 174 -5.05 2.48 16.90
CA ARG A 174 -5.49 3.79 16.40
C ARG A 174 -6.54 3.66 15.29
N VAL A 175 -6.32 2.79 14.31
CA VAL A 175 -7.29 2.54 13.24
C VAL A 175 -8.59 1.99 13.82
N ASN A 176 -8.50 1.03 14.75
CA ASN A 176 -9.67 0.41 15.36
C ASN A 176 -10.49 1.37 16.24
N ALA A 177 -9.90 2.43 16.78
CA ALA A 177 -10.64 3.46 17.50
C ALA A 177 -11.67 4.20 16.60
N GLY A 178 -11.44 4.22 15.29
CA GLY A 178 -12.38 4.76 14.29
C GLY A 178 -13.40 3.74 13.76
N ILE A 179 -13.32 2.47 14.16
CA ILE A 179 -14.15 1.39 13.63
C ILE A 179 -15.12 0.91 14.71
N THR A 180 -16.42 1.13 14.50
CA THR A 180 -17.46 0.77 15.47
C THR A 180 -17.65 -0.75 15.60
N LEU A 181 -17.71 -1.47 14.48
CA LEU A 181 -17.97 -2.91 14.49
C LEU A 181 -16.68 -3.67 14.79
N LYS A 182 -16.64 -4.38 15.93
CA LYS A 182 -15.47 -5.18 16.35
C LYS A 182 -15.04 -6.21 15.31
N LYS A 183 -15.98 -6.79 14.55
CA LYS A 183 -15.68 -7.73 13.46
C LYS A 183 -14.80 -7.10 12.36
N HIS A 184 -14.83 -5.78 12.22
CA HIS A 184 -14.05 -5.04 11.24
C HIS A 184 -12.72 -4.52 11.81
N HIS A 185 -12.42 -4.78 13.09
CA HIS A 185 -11.15 -4.38 13.68
C HIS A 185 -10.01 -5.09 12.97
N PHE A 186 -8.97 -4.32 12.65
CA PHE A 186 -7.73 -4.84 12.12
C PHE A 186 -6.95 -5.56 13.21
N LEU A 187 -6.57 -6.80 12.93
CA LEU A 187 -5.69 -7.60 13.77
C LEU A 187 -4.26 -7.55 13.24
N GLN A 188 -3.30 -7.96 14.05
CA GLN A 188 -1.94 -8.18 13.58
C GLN A 188 -1.82 -9.62 13.11
N PHE A 189 -1.16 -9.83 11.98
CA PHE A 189 -0.90 -11.17 11.46
C PHE A 189 0.56 -11.27 10.99
N ILE A 190 1.32 -12.20 11.57
CA ILE A 190 2.71 -12.43 11.19
C ILE A 190 2.74 -13.67 10.31
N ASP A 191 3.01 -13.47 9.02
CA ASP A 191 3.05 -14.56 8.05
C ASP A 191 4.14 -14.28 6.99
N PRO A 192 5.36 -14.79 7.20
CA PRO A 192 6.50 -14.44 6.37
C PRO A 192 6.41 -15.03 4.95
N PHE A 193 6.52 -14.17 3.93
CA PHE A 193 6.67 -14.58 2.54
C PHE A 193 7.96 -14.01 1.93
N PRO A 194 9.03 -14.81 1.79
CA PRO A 194 10.35 -14.32 1.35
C PRO A 194 10.41 -13.54 0.03
N THR A 195 9.40 -13.69 -0.80
CA THR A 195 9.32 -13.14 -2.17
C THR A 195 8.25 -12.05 -2.34
N CYS A 196 7.70 -11.51 -1.23
CA CYS A 196 6.75 -10.39 -1.25
C CYS A 196 7.50 -9.06 -1.01
N PRO A 197 6.92 -7.91 -1.37
CA PRO A 197 7.56 -6.60 -1.24
C PRO A 197 7.81 -6.22 0.23
N THR A 198 6.93 -6.59 1.16
CA THR A 198 7.09 -6.26 2.58
C THR A 198 8.27 -7.01 3.20
N TYR A 199 8.45 -8.29 2.86
CA TYR A 199 9.58 -9.09 3.32
C TYR A 199 10.90 -8.52 2.83
N VAL A 200 11.03 -8.27 1.53
CA VAL A 200 12.29 -7.80 0.95
C VAL A 200 12.63 -6.38 1.43
N THR A 201 11.61 -5.54 1.68
CA THR A 201 11.80 -4.20 2.26
C THR A 201 12.46 -4.29 3.63
N TRP A 202 11.93 -5.10 4.54
CA TRP A 202 12.55 -5.26 5.86
C TRP A 202 13.92 -5.93 5.76
N LYS A 203 14.04 -7.00 4.95
CA LYS A 203 15.27 -7.77 4.81
C LYS A 203 16.44 -6.92 4.33
N TYR A 204 16.24 -6.11 3.29
CA TYR A 204 17.33 -5.38 2.63
C TYR A 204 17.48 -3.93 3.09
N LEU A 205 16.39 -3.27 3.52
CA LEU A 205 16.43 -1.85 3.89
C LEU A 205 16.25 -1.61 5.40
N LYS A 206 15.80 -2.62 6.16
CA LYS A 206 15.41 -2.46 7.58
C LYS A 206 14.32 -1.39 7.77
N VAL A 207 13.51 -1.17 6.73
CA VAL A 207 12.37 -0.26 6.73
C VAL A 207 11.11 -1.05 7.09
N PRO A 208 10.30 -0.56 8.04
CA PRO A 208 9.02 -1.17 8.37
C PRO A 208 8.11 -1.27 7.16
N ALA A 209 7.51 -2.44 6.97
CA ALA A 209 6.59 -2.69 5.88
C ALA A 209 5.43 -3.58 6.32
N THR A 210 4.23 -3.33 5.79
CA THR A 210 3.04 -4.15 6.07
C THR A 210 2.09 -4.18 4.88
N SER A 211 1.33 -5.27 4.80
CA SER A 211 0.19 -5.40 3.92
C SER A 211 -1.08 -5.04 4.70
N ILE A 212 -1.89 -4.13 4.16
CA ILE A 212 -3.21 -3.80 4.67
C ILE A 212 -4.22 -4.66 3.93
N GLU A 213 -4.78 -5.63 4.63
CA GLU A 213 -5.65 -6.66 4.06
C GLU A 213 -7.09 -6.38 4.46
N THR A 214 -7.98 -6.11 3.50
CA THR A 214 -9.42 -5.97 3.78
C THR A 214 -10.20 -7.20 3.37
N ALA A 215 -11.29 -7.51 4.06
CA ALA A 215 -12.10 -8.68 3.75
C ALA A 215 -13.07 -8.40 2.59
N LYS A 216 -12.96 -9.13 1.47
CA LYS A 216 -13.84 -9.04 0.28
C LYS A 216 -15.36 -9.14 0.57
N PRO A 217 -15.84 -9.82 1.62
CA PRO A 217 -17.25 -9.76 2.01
C PRO A 217 -17.76 -8.37 2.40
N LEU A 218 -16.88 -7.41 2.72
CA LEU A 218 -17.27 -6.03 2.99
C LEU A 218 -17.67 -5.29 1.69
N PRO A 219 -18.58 -4.31 1.77
CA PRO A 219 -18.87 -3.43 0.64
C PRO A 219 -17.58 -2.78 0.11
N LEU A 220 -17.43 -2.67 -1.22
CA LEU A 220 -16.21 -2.12 -1.84
C LEU A 220 -15.83 -0.74 -1.29
N LYS A 221 -16.82 0.15 -1.11
CA LYS A 221 -16.60 1.48 -0.51
C LYS A 221 -15.99 1.39 0.89
N THR A 222 -16.44 0.44 1.70
CA THR A 222 -15.89 0.20 3.05
C THR A 222 -14.46 -0.31 2.97
N ARG A 223 -14.16 -1.24 2.06
CA ARG A 223 -12.80 -1.77 1.85
C ARG A 223 -11.82 -0.65 1.45
N ILE A 224 -12.22 0.21 0.50
CA ILE A 224 -11.43 1.39 0.10
C ILE A 224 -11.21 2.31 1.30
N SER A 225 -12.29 2.65 2.02
CA SER A 225 -12.23 3.51 3.20
C SER A 225 -11.26 2.98 4.25
N TYR A 226 -11.25 1.66 4.50
CA TYR A 226 -10.38 1.04 5.49
C TYR A 226 -8.91 0.98 5.08
N GLN A 227 -8.59 0.98 3.79
CA GLN A 227 -7.21 1.08 3.32
C GLN A 227 -6.66 2.52 3.34
N LEU A 228 -7.53 3.51 3.53
CA LEU A 228 -7.18 4.93 3.63
C LEU A 228 -7.11 5.45 5.08
N THR A 229 -7.56 4.64 6.06
CA THR A 229 -7.60 4.99 7.49
C THR A 229 -6.29 4.84 8.24
#